data_AF-A0A7M7PG82-F1
#
_entry.id   AF-A0A7M7PG82-F1
#
_cell.length_a   1.000
_cell.length_b   1.000
_cell.length_c   1.000
_cell.angle_alpha   90.00
_cell.angle_beta   90.00
_cell.angle_gamma   90.00
#
_symmetry.space_group_name_H-M   'P 1'
#
loop_
_entity.id
_entity.type
_entity.pdbx_description
1 polymer ?
#
loop_
_entity_poly.entity_id
_entity_poly.type
_entity_poly.pdbx_seq_one_letter_code
_entity_poly.pdbx_strand_id
1 'polypeptide(L)'
;MAGKEKRDTFDEEEAEDLMDCASQEGPAAMTEPIIKESECGRERARRRWVTVEFIVILIAASYGGMATLSGQYIRQRVSLDLYGNTTQSNGSQCNQGNATMEIEEEIQKITSKWSLYLNTCAALPSIFSTLIIGTLSERYGRRLPILLPCIGFLGQCVGQLCVVYLSLPLSYLLFGNVFCGLSGSLSLFMAGCFAYITDITTEKQRMVRIVVIEILIFAGIGAMQIGLGYMIKSLGFGLSLWIPFTAVLLSVINAGIPWLLVETIVPKSKEEQRDLAEVLKDIINLFRVKTDNRLYLLLTMFAVSLLVGIVIQGGLPSPCSMGKDNPFAGTQ
;
A
#
# COMPACT_ATOMS: atom_id res chain seq x y z
N MET A 1 -17.41 21.27 28.43
CA MET A 1 -17.44 20.33 29.57
C MET A 1 -17.81 18.90 29.14
N ALA A 2 -18.65 18.68 28.12
CA ALA A 2 -19.02 17.35 27.59
C ALA A 2 -17.88 16.50 26.96
N GLY A 3 -16.71 17.08 26.67
CA GLY A 3 -15.57 16.35 26.10
C GLY A 3 -14.60 15.77 27.14
N LYS A 4 -14.72 16.19 28.41
CA LYS A 4 -13.93 15.64 29.52
C LYS A 4 -14.65 14.41 30.11
N GLU A 5 -15.96 14.53 30.29
CA GLU A 5 -16.86 13.46 30.73
C GLU A 5 -16.82 12.23 29.80
N LYS A 6 -16.73 12.39 28.48
CA LYS A 6 -16.56 11.26 27.53
C LYS A 6 -15.18 10.59 27.57
N ARG A 7 -14.15 11.31 27.99
CA ARG A 7 -12.79 10.76 28.15
C ARG A 7 -12.70 10.01 29.47
N ASP A 8 -13.25 10.60 30.53
CA ASP A 8 -13.33 10.00 31.85
C ASP A 8 -14.19 8.71 31.82
N THR A 9 -15.29 8.65 31.06
CA THR A 9 -16.06 7.40 30.86
C THR A 9 -15.32 6.35 30.02
N PHE A 10 -14.49 6.76 29.06
CA PHE A 10 -13.70 5.83 28.24
C PHE A 10 -12.53 5.25 29.05
N ASP A 11 -11.90 6.07 29.90
CA ASP A 11 -10.85 5.66 30.82
C ASP A 11 -11.40 4.76 31.95
N GLU A 12 -12.64 4.97 32.41
CA GLU A 12 -13.35 4.09 33.38
C GLU A 12 -13.77 2.75 32.75
N GLU A 13 -14.27 2.73 31.50
CA GLU A 13 -14.57 1.50 30.75
C GLU A 13 -13.28 0.69 30.47
N GLU A 14 -12.15 1.38 30.19
CA GLU A 14 -10.84 0.75 29.97
C GLU A 14 -10.22 0.18 31.27
N ALA A 15 -10.49 0.82 32.42
CA ALA A 15 -10.07 0.32 33.73
C ALA A 15 -10.93 -0.87 34.23
N GLU A 16 -12.24 -0.86 33.94
CA GLU A 16 -13.12 -2.02 34.17
C GLU A 16 -12.74 -3.19 33.25
N ASP A 17 -12.48 -2.96 31.95
CA ASP A 17 -12.08 -4.02 31.01
C ASP A 17 -10.70 -4.64 31.37
N LEU A 18 -9.79 -3.87 31.98
CA LEU A 18 -8.52 -4.37 32.55
C LEU A 18 -8.72 -5.20 33.82
N MET A 19 -9.70 -4.86 34.66
CA MET A 19 -10.03 -5.61 35.87
C MET A 19 -10.85 -6.87 35.60
N ASP A 20 -11.77 -6.86 34.63
CA ASP A 20 -12.62 -8.01 34.29
C ASP A 20 -11.83 -9.15 33.61
N CYS A 21 -10.71 -8.81 32.97
CA CYS A 21 -9.77 -9.80 32.43
C CYS A 21 -8.89 -10.45 33.51
N ALA A 22 -8.68 -9.78 34.66
CA ALA A 22 -7.83 -10.26 35.74
C ALA A 22 -8.57 -11.12 36.78
N SER A 23 -9.91 -11.03 36.84
CA SER A 23 -10.73 -11.60 37.92
C SER A 23 -11.16 -13.06 37.71
N GLN A 24 -10.81 -13.71 36.59
CA GLN A 24 -11.02 -15.15 36.39
C GLN A 24 -9.78 -15.99 36.75
N GLU A 25 -9.33 -15.90 38.00
CA GLU A 25 -8.30 -16.77 38.55
C GLU A 25 -8.90 -18.15 38.91
N GLY A 26 -8.83 -19.08 37.96
CA GLY A 26 -8.96 -20.52 38.20
C GLY A 26 -7.63 -21.23 37.90
N PRO A 27 -7.23 -22.27 38.66
CA PRO A 27 -5.88 -22.84 38.55
C PRO A 27 -5.79 -23.75 37.33
N ALA A 28 -5.11 -23.33 36.26
CA ALA A 28 -4.91 -24.18 35.09
C ALA A 28 -3.70 -23.83 34.21
N ALA A 29 -3.30 -24.82 33.41
CA ALA A 29 -2.00 -25.02 32.76
C ALA A 29 -1.50 -23.87 31.86
N MET A 30 -0.17 -23.82 31.67
CA MET A 30 0.62 -22.80 30.94
C MET A 30 0.13 -22.44 29.52
N THR A 31 -0.73 -23.26 28.89
CA THR A 31 -1.33 -23.02 27.56
C THR A 31 -2.64 -22.23 27.59
N GLU A 32 -3.41 -22.31 28.68
CA GLU A 32 -4.66 -21.54 28.85
C GLU A 32 -4.47 -20.01 28.91
N PRO A 33 -3.42 -19.43 29.54
CA PRO A 33 -3.28 -17.98 29.59
C PRO A 33 -3.07 -17.37 28.19
N ILE A 34 -2.36 -18.04 27.29
CA ILE A 34 -2.09 -17.55 25.92
C ILE A 34 -3.38 -17.51 25.08
N ILE A 35 -4.23 -18.53 25.23
CA ILE A 35 -5.51 -18.60 24.50
C ILE A 35 -6.43 -17.47 24.96
N LYS A 36 -6.57 -17.27 26.28
CA LYS A 36 -7.39 -16.19 26.87
C LYS A 36 -6.92 -14.80 26.45
N GLU A 37 -5.61 -14.57 26.40
CA GLU A 37 -5.03 -13.28 25.97
C GLU A 37 -5.31 -13.00 24.48
N SER A 38 -5.26 -14.02 23.63
CA SER A 38 -5.59 -13.90 22.20
C SER A 38 -7.08 -13.63 21.95
N GLU A 39 -7.97 -14.24 22.74
CA GLU A 39 -9.42 -14.00 22.67
C GLU A 39 -9.76 -12.59 23.14
N CYS A 40 -9.15 -12.13 24.24
CA CYS A 40 -9.27 -10.76 24.76
C CYS A 40 -8.85 -9.71 23.71
N GLY A 41 -7.70 -9.93 23.03
CA GLY A 41 -7.25 -9.04 21.96
C GLY A 41 -8.24 -8.94 20.79
N ARG A 42 -8.84 -10.07 20.39
CA ARG A 42 -9.87 -10.09 19.33
C ARG A 42 -11.16 -9.39 19.75
N GLU A 43 -11.62 -9.57 20.99
CA GLU A 43 -12.81 -8.89 21.49
C GLU A 43 -12.62 -7.36 21.56
N ARG A 44 -11.46 -6.92 22.05
CA ARG A 44 -11.08 -5.50 22.06
C ARG A 44 -11.03 -4.91 20.65
N ALA A 45 -10.46 -5.65 19.69
CA ALA A 45 -10.42 -5.22 18.29
C ALA A 45 -11.81 -5.22 17.63
N ARG A 46 -12.71 -6.14 18.03
CA ARG A 46 -14.09 -6.25 17.54
C ARG A 46 -14.99 -5.13 18.08
N ARG A 47 -14.80 -4.68 19.33
CA ARG A 47 -15.55 -3.53 19.89
C ARG A 47 -15.23 -2.22 19.16
N ARG A 48 -14.07 -2.11 18.48
CA ARG A 48 -13.71 -0.94 17.68
C ARG A 48 -14.28 -1.03 16.26
N TRP A 49 -15.25 -0.15 15.96
CA TRP A 49 -15.93 -0.10 14.67
C TRP A 49 -15.05 0.39 13.51
N VAL A 50 -13.96 1.13 13.80
CA VAL A 50 -12.99 1.62 12.80
C VAL A 50 -11.58 1.33 13.32
N THR A 51 -10.85 0.44 12.67
CA THR A 51 -9.45 0.12 13.04
C THR A 51 -8.56 0.15 11.81
N VAL A 52 -8.75 -0.81 10.90
CA VAL A 52 -7.88 -0.98 9.72
C VAL A 52 -8.36 -0.16 8.53
N GLU A 53 -9.64 0.20 8.49
CA GLU A 53 -10.26 0.97 7.41
C GLU A 53 -9.55 2.30 7.17
N PHE A 54 -9.13 2.98 8.25
CA PHE A 54 -8.43 4.26 8.16
C PHE A 54 -7.01 4.12 7.61
N ILE A 55 -6.29 3.06 8.01
CA ILE A 55 -4.95 2.78 7.48
C ILE A 55 -5.03 2.41 6.00
N VAL A 56 -6.05 1.64 5.62
CA VAL A 56 -6.29 1.22 4.24
C VAL A 56 -6.52 2.42 3.33
N ILE A 57 -7.40 3.34 3.68
CA ILE A 57 -7.68 4.49 2.80
C ILE A 57 -6.43 5.39 2.63
N LEU A 58 -5.63 5.57 3.68
CA LEU A 58 -4.41 6.38 3.62
C LEU A 58 -3.31 5.71 2.78
N ILE A 59 -3.10 4.40 2.93
CA ILE A 59 -2.15 3.65 2.09
C ILE A 59 -2.63 3.60 0.64
N ALA A 60 -3.92 3.38 0.41
CA ALA A 60 -4.50 3.39 -0.92
C ALA A 60 -4.32 4.75 -1.62
N ALA A 61 -4.59 5.85 -0.90
CA ALA A 61 -4.33 7.19 -1.37
C ALA A 61 -2.84 7.39 -1.69
N SER A 62 -1.94 7.08 -0.75
CA SER A 62 -0.49 7.22 -0.99
C SER A 62 -0.01 6.41 -2.20
N TYR A 63 -0.47 5.17 -2.35
CA TYR A 63 -0.10 4.31 -3.47
C TYR A 63 -0.58 4.86 -4.80
N GLY A 64 -1.85 5.28 -4.87
CA GLY A 64 -2.41 5.92 -6.07
C GLY A 64 -1.64 7.19 -6.43
N GLY A 65 -1.31 8.01 -5.43
CA GLY A 65 -0.57 9.24 -5.66
C GLY A 65 0.87 9.04 -6.11
N MET A 66 1.57 8.08 -5.52
CA MET A 66 2.91 7.68 -5.95
C MET A 66 2.93 7.18 -7.40
N ALA A 67 1.92 6.40 -7.80
CA ALA A 67 1.78 5.93 -9.17
C ALA A 67 1.60 7.08 -10.17
N THR A 68 0.70 8.04 -9.88
CA THR A 68 0.51 9.23 -10.73
C THR A 68 1.76 10.10 -10.78
N LEU A 69 2.39 10.39 -9.65
CA LEU A 69 3.58 11.25 -9.59
C LEU A 69 4.76 10.62 -10.31
N SER A 70 5.01 9.32 -10.13
CA SER A 70 6.07 8.60 -10.85
C SER A 70 5.82 8.65 -12.36
N GLY A 71 4.60 8.33 -12.82
CA GLY A 71 4.27 8.34 -14.24
C GLY A 71 4.42 9.71 -14.89
N GLN A 72 3.88 10.76 -14.26
CA GLN A 72 3.95 12.12 -14.77
C GLN A 72 5.37 12.70 -14.73
N TYR A 73 6.14 12.40 -13.68
CA TYR A 73 7.52 12.86 -13.55
C TYR A 73 8.44 12.22 -14.60
N ILE A 74 8.33 10.90 -14.81
CA ILE A 74 9.12 10.18 -15.84
C ILE A 74 8.79 10.73 -17.22
N ARG A 75 7.50 10.91 -17.52
CA ARG A 75 7.04 11.49 -18.78
C ARG A 75 7.65 12.87 -19.02
N GLN A 76 7.63 13.74 -18.01
CA GLN A 76 8.22 15.09 -18.13
C GLN A 76 9.74 15.01 -18.35
N ARG A 77 10.46 14.17 -17.60
CA ARG A 77 11.92 14.02 -17.74
C ARG A 77 12.30 13.49 -19.13
N VAL A 78 11.60 12.47 -19.62
CA VAL A 78 11.80 11.92 -20.97
C VAL A 78 11.52 12.98 -22.04
N SER A 79 10.46 13.79 -21.86
CA SER A 79 10.15 14.87 -22.81
C SER A 79 11.24 15.95 -22.87
N LEU A 80 11.85 16.27 -21.72
CA LEU A 80 12.96 17.23 -21.64
C LEU A 80 14.25 16.67 -22.25
N ASP A 81 14.55 15.40 -22.01
CA ASP A 81 15.77 14.75 -22.55
C ASP A 81 15.74 14.64 -24.08
N LEU A 82 14.56 14.37 -24.66
CA LEU A 82 14.40 14.23 -26.12
C LEU A 82 14.24 15.57 -26.86
N TYR A 83 13.52 16.54 -26.26
CA TYR A 83 13.07 17.74 -26.97
C TYR A 83 13.44 19.06 -26.30
N GLY A 84 14.12 19.05 -25.14
CA GLY A 84 14.48 20.24 -24.37
C GLY A 84 15.40 21.24 -25.12
N ASN A 85 16.12 20.80 -26.15
CA ASN A 85 16.97 21.66 -26.98
C ASN A 85 16.29 22.18 -28.26
N THR A 86 15.11 21.65 -28.63
CA THR A 86 14.49 21.93 -29.94
C THR A 86 13.49 23.10 -29.89
N THR A 87 13.21 23.66 -28.71
CA THR A 87 12.24 24.75 -28.50
C THR A 87 12.79 26.16 -28.79
N GLN A 88 14.02 26.30 -29.30
CA GLN A 88 14.53 27.56 -29.87
C GLN A 88 14.24 27.72 -31.38
N SER A 89 13.30 26.95 -31.96
CA SER A 89 12.82 27.25 -33.31
C SER A 89 11.56 28.11 -33.25
N ASN A 90 11.73 29.41 -33.51
CA ASN A 90 10.66 30.34 -33.89
C ASN A 90 9.84 29.73 -35.03
N GLY A 91 8.63 29.28 -34.74
CA GLY A 91 7.77 28.70 -35.76
C GLY A 91 6.38 28.39 -35.24
N SER A 92 5.50 29.38 -35.27
CA SER A 92 4.05 29.16 -35.28
C SER A 92 3.71 28.18 -36.41
N GLN A 93 3.19 26.98 -36.13
CA GLN A 93 2.23 26.34 -37.04
C GLN A 93 1.57 25.07 -36.47
N CYS A 94 0.25 25.19 -36.28
CA CYS A 94 -0.71 24.12 -36.00
C CYS A 94 -1.00 23.22 -37.22
N ASN A 95 0.02 22.80 -37.98
CA ASN A 95 -0.12 21.80 -39.07
C ASN A 95 0.49 20.43 -38.73
N GLN A 96 0.85 20.21 -37.46
CA GLN A 96 1.64 19.06 -37.00
C GLN A 96 0.82 17.95 -36.35
N GLY A 97 -0.45 17.72 -36.73
CA GLY A 97 -1.25 16.64 -36.11
C GLY A 97 -0.51 15.29 -36.07
N ASN A 98 0.04 14.84 -37.20
CA ASN A 98 0.79 13.58 -37.28
C ASN A 98 2.14 13.63 -36.56
N ALA A 99 2.89 14.73 -36.65
CA ALA A 99 4.20 14.85 -36.00
C ALA A 99 4.08 14.95 -34.47
N THR A 100 3.06 15.65 -33.94
CA THR A 100 2.80 15.67 -32.49
C THR A 100 2.33 14.32 -31.97
N MET A 101 1.58 13.55 -32.77
CA MET A 101 1.17 12.19 -32.39
C MET A 101 2.36 11.23 -32.35
N GLU A 102 3.29 11.30 -33.30
CA GLU A 102 4.47 10.45 -33.34
C GLU A 102 5.43 10.75 -32.18
N ILE A 103 5.65 12.03 -31.86
CA ILE A 103 6.44 12.46 -30.70
C ILE A 103 5.83 11.94 -29.38
N GLU A 104 4.52 12.08 -29.26
CA GLU A 104 3.78 11.66 -28.08
C GLU A 104 3.82 10.13 -27.90
N GLU A 105 3.69 9.38 -29.01
CA GLU A 105 3.82 7.93 -29.01
C GLU A 105 5.21 7.47 -28.55
N GLU A 106 6.26 8.16 -29.00
CA GLU A 106 7.64 7.86 -28.58
C GLU A 106 7.86 8.12 -27.07
N ILE A 107 7.40 9.27 -26.56
CA ILE A 107 7.47 9.61 -25.14
C ILE A 107 6.70 8.58 -24.31
N GLN A 108 5.49 8.22 -24.75
CA GLN A 108 4.66 7.23 -24.08
C GLN A 108 5.33 5.85 -24.08
N LYS A 109 5.96 5.45 -25.19
CA LYS A 109 6.69 4.18 -25.31
C LYS A 109 7.86 4.10 -24.33
N ILE A 110 8.66 5.15 -24.22
CA ILE A 110 9.80 5.20 -23.28
C ILE A 110 9.30 5.26 -21.83
N THR A 111 8.28 6.06 -21.55
CA THR A 111 7.66 6.15 -20.21
C THR A 111 7.09 4.80 -19.77
N SER A 112 6.43 4.09 -20.68
CA SER A 112 5.86 2.75 -20.41
C SER A 112 6.95 1.73 -20.11
N LYS A 113 8.09 1.78 -20.83
CA LYS A 113 9.26 0.92 -20.52
C LYS A 113 9.80 1.18 -19.11
N TRP A 114 9.92 2.44 -18.70
CA TRP A 114 10.34 2.78 -17.34
C TRP A 114 9.33 2.31 -16.28
N SER A 115 8.04 2.49 -16.51
CA SER A 115 7.00 1.96 -15.63
C SER A 115 7.09 0.44 -15.50
N LEU A 116 7.34 -0.28 -16.60
CA LEU A 116 7.55 -1.72 -16.59
C LEU A 116 8.75 -2.12 -15.73
N TYR A 117 9.88 -1.42 -15.85
CA TYR A 117 11.07 -1.68 -15.03
C TYR A 117 10.80 -1.42 -13.54
N LEU A 118 10.17 -0.30 -13.18
CA LEU A 118 9.85 0.02 -11.80
C LEU A 118 8.91 -1.03 -11.17
N ASN A 119 7.85 -1.41 -11.89
CA ASN A 119 6.90 -2.42 -11.43
C ASN A 119 7.55 -3.80 -11.30
N THR A 120 8.41 -4.19 -12.24
CA THR A 120 9.09 -5.50 -12.19
C THR A 120 10.10 -5.56 -11.05
N CYS A 121 10.84 -4.47 -10.82
CA CYS A 121 11.77 -4.35 -9.70
C CYS A 121 11.07 -4.37 -8.33
N ALA A 122 9.83 -3.88 -8.22
CA ALA A 122 9.04 -4.00 -7.00
C ALA A 122 8.38 -5.38 -6.85
N ALA A 123 7.84 -5.93 -7.94
CA ALA A 123 7.04 -7.16 -7.93
C ALA A 123 7.88 -8.42 -7.65
N LEU A 124 9.09 -8.52 -8.21
CA LEU A 124 9.93 -9.71 -8.01
C LEU A 124 10.29 -9.90 -6.53
N PRO A 125 10.84 -8.89 -5.81
CA PRO A 125 11.11 -9.01 -4.38
C PRO A 125 9.84 -9.14 -3.54
N SER A 126 8.72 -8.51 -3.95
CA SER A 126 7.48 -8.56 -3.17
C SER A 126 6.88 -9.95 -3.11
N ILE A 127 7.02 -10.77 -4.15
CA ILE A 127 6.55 -12.16 -4.11
C ILE A 127 7.27 -12.95 -3.01
N PHE A 128 8.60 -12.89 -2.97
CA PHE A 128 9.37 -13.60 -1.95
C PHE A 128 9.10 -13.06 -0.55
N SER A 129 9.12 -11.73 -0.40
CA SER A 129 8.85 -11.06 0.86
C SER A 129 7.45 -11.38 1.40
N THR A 130 6.42 -11.31 0.55
CA THR A 130 5.03 -11.59 0.95
C THR A 130 4.85 -13.02 1.42
N LEU A 131 5.50 -14.01 0.77
CA LEU A 131 5.42 -15.41 1.19
C LEU A 131 6.10 -15.64 2.54
N ILE A 132 7.30 -15.08 2.73
CA ILE A 132 8.07 -15.24 3.98
C ILE A 132 7.36 -14.52 5.13
N ILE A 133 7.02 -13.24 4.98
CA ILE A 133 6.40 -12.47 6.06
C ILE A 133 4.94 -12.87 6.26
N GLY A 134 4.24 -13.30 5.22
CA GLY A 134 2.88 -13.84 5.33
C GLY A 134 2.85 -15.07 6.23
N THR A 135 3.74 -16.04 6.01
CA THR A 135 3.87 -17.22 6.88
C THR A 135 4.39 -16.86 8.27
N LEU A 136 5.29 -15.88 8.37
CA LEU A 136 5.78 -15.37 9.65
C LEU A 136 4.68 -14.69 10.48
N SER A 137 3.73 -14.02 9.82
CA SER A 137 2.65 -13.30 10.48
C SER A 137 1.70 -14.19 11.28
N GLU A 138 1.55 -15.45 10.88
CA GLU A 138 0.73 -16.42 11.60
C GLU A 138 1.35 -16.78 12.97
N ARG A 139 2.66 -16.60 13.12
CA ARG A 139 3.43 -16.98 14.32
C ARG A 139 3.81 -15.77 15.18
N TYR A 140 4.19 -14.66 14.55
CA TYR A 140 4.75 -13.47 15.21
C TYR A 140 3.73 -12.34 15.44
N GLY A 141 2.50 -12.49 14.95
CA GLY A 141 1.46 -11.48 15.07
C GLY A 141 0.99 -10.93 13.73
N ARG A 142 -0.27 -10.50 13.69
CA ARG A 142 -0.96 -9.94 12.53
C ARG A 142 -0.52 -8.51 12.21
N ARG A 143 0.15 -7.82 13.13
CA ARG A 143 0.63 -6.45 12.91
C ARG A 143 1.82 -6.35 11.96
N LEU A 144 2.71 -7.35 11.95
CA LEU A 144 3.89 -7.37 11.10
C LEU A 144 3.59 -7.20 9.59
N PRO A 145 2.64 -7.96 8.98
CA PRO A 145 2.32 -7.84 7.56
C PRO A 145 1.59 -6.52 7.22
N ILE A 146 1.11 -5.76 8.20
CA ILE A 146 0.50 -4.43 7.98
C ILE A 146 1.58 -3.35 8.08
N LEU A 147 2.41 -3.39 9.12
CA LEU A 147 3.41 -2.34 9.39
C LEU A 147 4.57 -2.35 8.39
N LEU A 148 5.07 -3.54 8.01
CA LEU A 148 6.25 -3.66 7.17
C LEU A 148 6.03 -3.04 5.76
N PRO A 149 4.92 -3.31 5.05
CA PRO A 149 4.61 -2.60 3.81
C PRO A 149 4.48 -1.08 3.97
N CYS A 150 3.91 -0.58 5.07
CA CYS A 150 3.82 0.87 5.31
C CYS A 150 5.22 1.52 5.37
N ILE A 151 6.19 0.85 6.01
CA ILE A 151 7.58 1.30 6.05
C ILE A 151 8.21 1.28 4.64
N GLY A 152 7.91 0.25 3.85
CA GLY A 152 8.37 0.19 2.46
C GLY A 152 7.83 1.32 1.58
N PHE A 153 6.54 1.61 1.68
CA PHE A 153 5.93 2.74 0.98
C PHE A 153 6.52 4.07 1.43
N LEU A 154 6.82 4.24 2.72
CA LEU A 154 7.53 5.43 3.23
C LEU A 154 8.92 5.54 2.61
N GLY A 155 9.68 4.44 2.56
CA GLY A 155 11.00 4.40 1.91
C GLY A 155 10.93 4.72 0.41
N GLN A 156 9.90 4.24 -0.29
CA GLN A 156 9.64 4.58 -1.68
C GLN A 156 9.35 6.08 -1.86
N CYS A 157 8.51 6.66 -1.00
CA CYS A 157 8.19 8.08 -1.01
C CYS A 157 9.44 8.94 -0.76
N VAL A 158 10.27 8.57 0.23
CA VAL A 158 11.55 9.25 0.50
C VAL A 158 12.48 9.15 -0.70
N GLY A 159 12.61 7.97 -1.31
CA GLY A 159 13.43 7.79 -2.51
C GLY A 159 12.97 8.69 -3.66
N GLN A 160 11.66 8.78 -3.89
CA GLN A 160 11.10 9.64 -4.94
C GLN A 160 11.27 11.13 -4.62
N LEU A 161 11.09 11.54 -3.36
CA LEU A 161 11.39 12.90 -2.90
C LEU A 161 12.86 13.25 -3.15
N CYS A 162 13.79 12.38 -2.79
CA CYS A 162 15.22 12.59 -3.06
C CYS A 162 15.48 12.77 -4.56
N VAL A 163 14.86 11.96 -5.42
CA VAL A 163 15.04 12.08 -6.87
C VAL A 163 14.56 13.42 -7.41
N VAL A 164 13.39 13.89 -6.96
CA VAL A 164 12.82 15.15 -7.44
C VAL A 164 13.58 16.37 -6.89
N TYR A 165 13.87 16.42 -5.59
CA TYR A 165 14.55 17.58 -4.99
C TYR A 165 16.03 17.67 -5.35
N LEU A 166 16.73 16.53 -5.49
CA LEU A 166 18.15 16.51 -5.86
C LEU A 166 18.37 16.38 -7.38
N SER A 167 17.29 16.35 -8.18
CA SER A 167 17.34 16.17 -9.64
C SER A 167 18.18 14.98 -10.10
N LEU A 168 18.15 13.87 -9.34
CA LEU A 168 18.91 12.65 -9.60
C LEU A 168 18.45 11.94 -10.89
N PRO A 169 19.26 11.03 -11.44
CA PRO A 169 18.85 10.23 -12.59
C PRO A 169 17.70 9.27 -12.22
N LEU A 170 16.86 8.97 -13.21
CA LEU A 170 15.67 8.11 -13.05
C LEU A 170 15.99 6.71 -12.51
N SER A 171 17.23 6.24 -12.67
CA SER A 171 17.69 4.96 -12.11
C SER A 171 17.53 4.88 -10.58
N TYR A 172 17.60 5.99 -9.85
CA TYR A 172 17.41 5.97 -8.40
C TYR A 172 15.99 5.61 -7.97
N LEU A 173 14.99 5.82 -8.84
CA LEU A 173 13.61 5.37 -8.58
C LEU A 173 13.52 3.84 -8.47
N LEU A 174 14.41 3.11 -9.14
CA LEU A 174 14.45 1.64 -9.07
C LEU A 174 14.78 1.18 -7.64
N PHE A 175 15.74 1.82 -6.96
CA PHE A 175 16.11 1.45 -5.60
C PHE A 175 14.95 1.64 -4.61
N GLY A 176 14.20 2.74 -4.72
CA GLY A 176 13.01 2.96 -3.90
C GLY A 176 11.92 1.90 -4.13
N ASN A 177 11.73 1.48 -5.38
CA ASN A 177 10.78 0.42 -5.74
C ASN A 177 11.23 -0.97 -5.28
N VAL A 178 12.53 -1.29 -5.37
CA VAL A 178 13.08 -2.54 -4.83
C VAL A 178 12.91 -2.59 -3.31
N PHE A 179 13.16 -1.49 -2.61
CA PHE A 179 12.96 -1.42 -1.16
C PHE A 179 11.49 -1.66 -0.77
N CYS A 180 10.55 -1.01 -1.47
CA CYS A 180 9.12 -1.26 -1.31
C CYS A 180 8.72 -2.71 -1.65
N GLY A 181 9.35 -3.30 -2.65
CA GLY A 181 9.19 -4.71 -2.98
C GLY A 181 9.65 -5.62 -1.84
N LEU A 182 10.83 -5.39 -1.29
CA LEU A 182 11.40 -6.18 -0.20
C LEU A 182 10.58 -6.13 1.09
N SER A 183 9.76 -5.09 1.29
CA SER A 183 8.84 -5.00 2.42
C SER A 183 7.47 -5.64 2.17
N GLY A 184 7.26 -6.23 0.98
CA GLY A 184 6.03 -6.96 0.61
C GLY A 184 5.02 -6.16 -0.22
N SER A 185 5.25 -4.86 -0.45
CA SER A 185 4.40 -3.97 -1.26
C SER A 185 2.90 -4.03 -0.88
N LEU A 186 2.01 -3.61 -1.79
CA LEU A 186 0.57 -3.60 -1.59
C LEU A 186 0.01 -5.01 -1.34
N SER A 187 0.63 -6.04 -1.94
CA SER A 187 0.17 -7.43 -1.82
C SER A 187 0.19 -7.94 -0.38
N LEU A 188 1.31 -7.77 0.33
CA LEU A 188 1.42 -8.17 1.72
C LEU A 188 0.50 -7.34 2.63
N PHE A 189 0.36 -6.04 2.34
CA PHE A 189 -0.54 -5.17 3.07
C PHE A 189 -2.00 -5.64 2.98
N MET A 190 -2.47 -5.97 1.78
CA MET A 190 -3.82 -6.51 1.57
C MET A 190 -4.01 -7.84 2.27
N ALA A 191 -3.03 -8.76 2.16
CA ALA A 191 -3.07 -10.04 2.84
C ALA A 191 -3.20 -9.86 4.36
N GLY A 192 -2.42 -8.96 4.95
CA GLY A 192 -2.49 -8.60 6.36
C GLY A 192 -3.85 -8.01 6.75
N CYS A 193 -4.38 -7.08 5.96
CA CYS A 193 -5.68 -6.44 6.23
C CYS A 193 -6.84 -7.43 6.16
N PHE A 194 -6.90 -8.27 5.11
CA PHE A 194 -7.96 -9.28 5.00
C PHE A 194 -7.87 -10.30 6.12
N ALA A 195 -6.68 -10.73 6.47
CA ALA A 195 -6.50 -11.68 7.55
C ALA A 195 -6.86 -11.06 8.92
N TYR A 196 -6.55 -9.78 9.14
CA TYR A 196 -7.02 -9.05 10.32
C TYR A 196 -8.54 -8.94 10.38
N ILE A 197 -9.20 -8.58 9.27
CA ILE A 197 -10.67 -8.52 9.19
C ILE A 197 -11.27 -9.89 9.52
N THR A 198 -10.69 -10.96 8.99
CA THR A 198 -11.19 -12.31 9.25
C THR A 198 -11.08 -12.71 10.71
N ASP A 199 -10.10 -12.18 11.44
CA ASP A 199 -9.91 -12.44 12.88
C ASP A 199 -10.95 -11.68 13.75
N ILE A 200 -11.40 -10.51 13.32
CA ILE A 200 -12.28 -9.63 14.11
C ILE A 200 -13.76 -9.66 13.67
N THR A 201 -14.08 -10.32 12.56
CA THR A 201 -15.44 -10.41 12.02
C THR A 201 -16.01 -11.83 12.10
N THR A 202 -17.32 -11.91 12.34
CA THR A 202 -18.08 -13.15 12.23
C THR A 202 -18.42 -13.44 10.76
N GLU A 203 -18.68 -14.69 10.40
CA GLU A 203 -18.93 -15.08 9.00
C GLU A 203 -20.03 -14.26 8.31
N LYS A 204 -21.09 -13.90 9.03
CA LYS A 204 -22.21 -13.11 8.51
C LYS A 204 -21.81 -11.68 8.10
N GLN A 205 -20.82 -11.09 8.77
CA GLN A 205 -20.39 -9.70 8.54
C GLN A 205 -19.08 -9.61 7.74
N ARG A 206 -18.33 -10.71 7.64
CA ARG A 206 -17.02 -10.76 6.99
C ARG A 206 -17.07 -10.28 5.54
N MET A 207 -18.00 -10.78 4.74
CA MET A 207 -18.13 -10.39 3.33
C MET A 207 -18.40 -8.89 3.19
N VAL A 208 -19.33 -8.35 3.99
CA VAL A 208 -19.70 -6.91 3.93
C VAL A 208 -18.48 -6.05 4.26
N ARG A 209 -17.71 -6.40 5.29
CA ARG A 209 -16.53 -5.63 5.69
C ARG A 209 -15.41 -5.69 4.66
N ILE A 210 -15.19 -6.86 4.03
CA ILE A 210 -14.24 -7.00 2.91
C ILE A 210 -14.63 -6.08 1.75
N VAL A 211 -15.91 -6.06 1.36
CA VAL A 211 -16.40 -5.17 0.29
C VAL A 211 -16.22 -3.70 0.66
N VAL A 212 -16.48 -3.31 1.91
CA VAL A 212 -16.24 -1.94 2.38
C VAL A 212 -14.75 -1.57 2.24
N ILE A 213 -13.84 -2.46 2.63
CA ILE A 213 -12.40 -2.24 2.49
C ILE A 213 -12.00 -2.09 1.02
N GLU A 214 -12.51 -2.93 0.12
CA GLU A 214 -12.25 -2.81 -1.32
C GLU A 214 -12.73 -1.47 -1.89
N ILE A 215 -13.94 -1.03 -1.51
CA ILE A 215 -14.46 0.28 -1.92
C ILE A 215 -13.53 1.40 -1.43
N LEU A 216 -13.07 1.35 -0.18
CA LEU A 216 -12.15 2.35 0.37
C LEU A 216 -10.80 2.37 -0.37
N ILE A 217 -10.31 1.21 -0.80
CA ILE A 217 -9.07 1.10 -1.59
C ILE A 217 -9.23 1.80 -2.94
N PHE A 218 -10.25 1.41 -3.71
CA PHE A 218 -10.46 1.97 -5.04
C PHE A 218 -10.83 3.46 -4.98
N ALA A 219 -11.64 3.86 -4.01
CA ALA A 219 -11.97 5.26 -3.78
C ALA A 219 -10.72 6.08 -3.38
N GLY A 220 -9.88 5.55 -2.48
CA GLY A 220 -8.65 6.22 -2.05
C GLY A 220 -7.65 6.39 -3.18
N ILE A 221 -7.40 5.33 -3.97
CA ILE A 221 -6.54 5.39 -5.16
C ILE A 221 -7.11 6.39 -6.16
N GLY A 222 -8.38 6.23 -6.57
CA GLY A 222 -9.00 7.06 -7.61
C GLY A 222 -9.06 8.54 -7.24
N ALA A 223 -9.51 8.85 -6.02
CA ALA A 223 -9.58 10.23 -5.54
C ALA A 223 -8.20 10.91 -5.52
N MET A 224 -7.17 10.18 -5.07
CA MET A 224 -5.81 10.73 -5.00
C MET A 224 -5.20 10.91 -6.40
N GLN A 225 -5.40 9.97 -7.33
CA GLN A 225 -4.89 10.12 -8.71
C GLN A 225 -5.49 11.35 -9.41
N ILE A 226 -6.81 11.54 -9.29
CA ILE A 226 -7.50 12.71 -9.87
C ILE A 226 -7.01 13.99 -9.18
N GLY A 227 -6.99 14.00 -7.84
CA GLY A 227 -6.55 15.15 -7.05
C GLY A 227 -5.13 15.59 -7.40
N LEU A 228 -4.17 14.65 -7.37
CA LEU A 228 -2.77 14.95 -7.71
C LEU A 228 -2.59 15.34 -9.17
N GLY A 229 -3.38 14.78 -10.10
CA GLY A 229 -3.36 15.21 -11.50
C GLY A 229 -3.64 16.71 -11.66
N TYR A 230 -4.58 17.27 -10.89
CA TYR A 230 -4.82 18.72 -10.86
C TYR A 230 -3.75 19.49 -10.10
N MET A 231 -3.27 18.96 -8.96
CA MET A 231 -2.28 19.65 -8.12
C MET A 231 -0.91 19.76 -8.78
N ILE A 232 -0.48 18.76 -9.55
CA ILE A 232 0.77 18.81 -10.31
C ILE A 232 0.75 19.98 -11.30
N LYS A 233 -0.41 20.25 -11.92
CA LYS A 233 -0.56 21.36 -12.88
C LYS A 233 -0.52 22.74 -12.21
N SER A 234 -1.02 22.87 -10.98
CA SER A 234 -1.14 24.18 -10.31
C SER A 234 0.02 24.50 -9.37
N LEU A 235 0.54 23.51 -8.63
CA LEU A 235 1.52 23.67 -7.54
C LEU A 235 2.88 23.05 -7.87
N GLY A 236 2.99 22.36 -9.00
CA GLY A 236 4.20 21.64 -9.41
C GLY A 236 4.44 20.33 -8.66
N PHE A 237 5.51 19.63 -9.06
CA PHE A 237 5.84 18.29 -8.56
C PHE A 237 6.31 18.29 -7.10
N GLY A 238 7.10 19.29 -6.69
CA GLY A 238 7.70 19.33 -5.35
C GLY A 238 6.66 19.34 -4.22
N LEU A 239 5.65 20.21 -4.31
CA LEU A 239 4.57 20.30 -3.32
C LEU A 239 3.63 19.10 -3.37
N SER A 240 3.33 18.61 -4.58
CA SER A 240 2.43 17.47 -4.79
C SER A 240 2.96 16.17 -4.17
N LEU A 241 4.29 16.00 -4.06
CA LEU A 241 4.93 14.83 -3.43
C LEU A 241 4.76 14.74 -1.90
N TRP A 242 4.52 15.86 -1.22
CA TRP A 242 4.36 15.85 0.24
C TRP A 242 3.02 15.23 0.68
N ILE A 243 2.03 15.18 -0.20
CA ILE A 243 0.71 14.61 0.09
C ILE A 243 0.76 13.09 0.29
N PRO A 244 1.26 12.28 -0.67
CA PRO A 244 1.42 10.85 -0.42
C PRO A 244 2.39 10.57 0.72
N PHE A 245 3.46 11.38 0.88
CA PHE A 245 4.40 11.24 1.99
C PHE A 245 3.74 11.40 3.37
N THR A 246 2.91 12.43 3.54
CA THR A 246 2.18 12.65 4.81
C THR A 246 1.12 11.58 5.05
N ALA A 247 0.44 11.11 4.00
CA ALA A 247 -0.51 10.01 4.09
C ALA A 247 0.16 8.71 4.56
N VAL A 248 1.29 8.32 3.98
CA VAL A 248 2.01 7.11 4.42
C VAL A 248 2.64 7.27 5.79
N LEU A 249 3.16 8.46 6.13
CA LEU A 249 3.70 8.71 7.46
C LEU A 249 2.62 8.56 8.53
N LEU A 250 1.43 9.09 8.28
CA LEU A 250 0.28 8.92 9.16
C LEU A 250 -0.11 7.43 9.27
N SER A 251 -0.11 6.68 8.17
CA SER A 251 -0.34 5.22 8.19
C SER A 251 0.70 4.47 9.04
N VAL A 252 1.99 4.83 8.92
CA VAL A 252 3.06 4.22 9.73
C VAL A 252 2.88 4.52 11.20
N ILE A 253 2.52 5.75 11.56
CA ILE A 253 2.24 6.14 12.95
C ILE A 253 1.04 5.34 13.47
N ASN A 254 -0.04 5.27 12.70
CA ASN A 254 -1.25 4.53 13.08
C ASN A 254 -1.01 3.03 13.24
N ALA A 255 -0.29 2.41 12.32
CA ALA A 255 0.11 1.00 12.43
C ALA A 255 1.16 0.78 13.53
N GLY A 256 1.97 1.81 13.84
CA GLY A 256 3.11 1.81 14.77
C GLY A 256 2.74 2.05 16.23
N ILE A 257 1.53 2.50 16.54
CA ILE A 257 1.03 2.61 17.92
C ILE A 257 0.27 1.32 18.31
N PRO A 258 0.75 0.54 19.30
CA PRO A 258 0.09 -0.70 19.75
C PRO A 258 -1.34 -0.46 20.25
N TRP A 259 -1.59 0.73 20.78
CA TRP A 259 -2.91 1.13 21.26
C TRP A 259 -3.92 1.36 20.13
N LEU A 260 -3.47 1.66 18.90
CA LEU A 260 -4.38 1.94 17.78
C LEU A 260 -4.64 0.68 16.94
N LEU A 261 -3.59 -0.05 16.58
CA LEU A 261 -3.69 -1.35 15.90
C LEU A 261 -3.51 -2.46 16.94
N VAL A 262 -4.63 -2.92 17.49
CA VAL A 262 -4.66 -4.01 18.48
C VAL A 262 -4.21 -5.30 17.82
N GLU A 263 -3.22 -5.96 18.40
CA GLU A 263 -2.72 -7.25 17.97
C GLU A 263 -3.80 -8.34 18.18
N THR A 264 -4.12 -9.11 17.12
CA THR A 264 -5.16 -10.16 17.17
C THR A 264 -4.57 -11.55 17.43
N ILE A 265 -3.26 -11.71 17.29
CA ILE A 265 -2.54 -12.97 17.49
C ILE A 265 -1.45 -12.73 18.52
N VAL A 266 -1.60 -13.33 19.70
CA VAL A 266 -0.52 -13.40 20.69
C VAL A 266 0.51 -14.41 20.17
N PRO A 267 1.80 -14.04 20.07
CA PRO A 267 2.82 -14.96 19.59
C PRO A 267 2.92 -16.17 20.52
N LYS A 268 2.99 -17.38 19.95
CA LYS A 268 3.32 -18.60 20.70
C LYS A 268 4.71 -18.45 21.35
N SER A 269 4.94 -19.15 22.46
CA SER A 269 6.12 -18.95 23.33
C SER A 269 7.45 -19.01 22.54
N LYS A 270 8.46 -18.29 23.04
CA LYS A 270 9.81 -18.16 22.43
C LYS A 270 10.50 -19.50 22.12
N GLU A 271 10.05 -20.60 22.72
CA GLU A 271 10.59 -21.96 22.53
C GLU A 271 10.16 -22.61 21.19
N GLU A 272 9.10 -22.11 20.55
CA GLU A 272 8.60 -22.58 19.24
C GLU A 272 9.03 -21.66 18.07
N GLN A 273 9.91 -20.68 18.34
CA GLN A 273 10.55 -19.84 17.33
C GLN A 273 11.63 -20.65 16.59
N ARG A 274 11.18 -21.45 15.61
CA ARG A 274 12.04 -22.26 14.75
C ARG A 274 12.65 -21.46 13.60
N ASP A 275 13.81 -21.96 13.15
CA ASP A 275 14.68 -21.45 12.09
C ASP A 275 13.94 -21.08 10.79
N LEU A 276 14.46 -20.09 10.07
CA LEU A 276 14.02 -19.70 8.71
C LEU A 276 13.84 -20.91 7.77
N ALA A 277 14.61 -21.99 8.00
CA ALA A 277 14.55 -23.24 7.25
C ALA A 277 13.20 -23.97 7.39
N GLU A 278 12.53 -23.89 8.55
CA GLU A 278 11.21 -24.48 8.73
C GLU A 278 10.12 -23.66 8.04
N VAL A 279 10.24 -22.33 8.04
CA VAL A 279 9.36 -21.45 7.26
C VAL A 279 9.47 -21.76 5.76
N LEU A 280 10.70 -21.93 5.26
CA LEU A 280 10.92 -22.34 3.87
C LEU A 280 10.33 -23.73 3.58
N LYS A 281 10.42 -24.67 4.52
CA LYS A 281 9.82 -26.01 4.39
C LYS A 281 8.29 -25.96 4.35
N ASP A 282 7.67 -25.11 5.17
CA ASP A 282 6.22 -24.88 5.17
C ASP A 282 5.75 -24.25 3.85
N ILE A 283 6.49 -23.27 3.31
CA ILE A 283 6.22 -22.69 1.99
C ILE A 283 6.31 -23.76 0.89
N ILE A 284 7.34 -24.59 0.90
CA ILE A 284 7.49 -25.69 -0.08
C ILE A 284 6.34 -26.69 0.05
N ASN A 285 5.91 -27.01 1.27
CA ASN A 285 4.79 -27.91 1.51
C ASN A 285 3.45 -27.32 1.03
N LEU A 286 3.25 -26.00 1.15
CA LEU A 286 2.08 -25.30 0.61
C LEU A 286 1.92 -25.54 -0.90
N PHE A 287 3.02 -25.50 -1.65
CA PHE A 287 3.04 -25.78 -3.09
C PHE A 287 2.98 -27.28 -3.43
N ARG A 288 3.33 -28.15 -2.48
CA ARG A 288 3.35 -29.62 -2.68
C ARG A 288 1.99 -30.28 -2.45
N VAL A 289 1.11 -29.69 -1.63
CA VAL A 289 -0.22 -30.24 -1.36
C VAL A 289 -1.12 -30.10 -2.60
N LYS A 290 -1.36 -31.25 -3.25
CA LYS A 290 -2.24 -31.39 -4.41
C LYS A 290 -3.68 -31.54 -3.91
N THR A 291 -4.56 -30.63 -4.27
CA THR A 291 -6.01 -30.71 -3.99
C THR A 291 -6.75 -30.54 -5.32
N ASP A 292 -7.75 -31.37 -5.58
CA ASP A 292 -8.28 -31.62 -6.93
C ASP A 292 -8.90 -30.40 -7.64
N ASN A 293 -9.24 -29.31 -6.92
CA ASN A 293 -9.79 -28.06 -7.49
C ASN A 293 -8.88 -26.82 -7.38
N ARG A 294 -7.63 -26.96 -6.89
CA ARG A 294 -6.74 -25.80 -6.65
C ARG A 294 -6.32 -25.07 -7.91
N LEU A 295 -6.17 -25.76 -9.04
CA LEU A 295 -5.72 -25.15 -10.29
C LEU A 295 -6.74 -24.13 -10.82
N TYR A 296 -8.02 -24.48 -10.82
CA TYR A 296 -9.09 -23.56 -11.24
C TYR A 296 -9.20 -22.37 -10.29
N LEU A 297 -9.08 -22.59 -8.97
CA LEU A 297 -9.10 -21.51 -7.98
C LEU A 297 -7.89 -20.56 -8.13
N LEU A 298 -6.68 -21.10 -8.35
CA LEU A 298 -5.49 -20.30 -8.60
C LEU A 298 -5.59 -19.53 -9.92
N LEU A 299 -6.10 -20.16 -10.98
CA LEU A 299 -6.33 -19.51 -12.26
C LEU A 299 -7.35 -18.39 -12.15
N THR A 300 -8.45 -18.58 -11.41
CA THR A 300 -9.44 -17.52 -11.20
C THR A 300 -8.88 -16.39 -10.33
N MET A 301 -8.14 -16.67 -9.26
CA MET A 301 -7.48 -15.63 -8.46
C MET A 301 -6.42 -14.85 -9.26
N PHE A 302 -5.66 -15.54 -10.10
CA PHE A 302 -4.68 -14.92 -10.99
C PHE A 302 -5.36 -14.04 -12.05
N ALA A 303 -6.44 -14.52 -12.66
CA ALA A 303 -7.22 -13.76 -13.62
C ALA A 303 -7.84 -12.49 -13.00
N VAL A 304 -8.41 -12.60 -11.80
CA VAL A 304 -8.96 -11.45 -11.06
C VAL A 304 -7.83 -10.45 -10.71
N SER A 305 -6.67 -10.95 -10.26
CA SER A 305 -5.52 -10.09 -9.94
C SER A 305 -5.01 -9.34 -11.18
N LEU A 306 -5.00 -9.99 -12.35
CA LEU A 306 -4.66 -9.34 -13.62
C LEU A 306 -5.68 -8.26 -13.99
N LEU A 307 -6.98 -8.55 -13.87
CA LEU A 307 -8.04 -7.56 -14.14
C LEU A 307 -7.91 -6.34 -13.23
N VAL A 308 -7.68 -6.54 -11.93
CA VAL A 308 -7.46 -5.45 -10.97
C VAL A 308 -6.19 -4.67 -11.31
N GLY A 309 -5.11 -5.36 -11.70
CA GLY A 309 -3.88 -4.72 -12.18
C GLY A 309 -4.13 -3.83 -13.39
N ILE A 310 -4.93 -4.29 -14.35
CA ILE A 310 -5.32 -3.49 -15.53
C ILE A 310 -6.17 -2.28 -15.12
N VAL A 311 -7.07 -2.40 -14.14
CA VAL A 311 -7.88 -1.25 -13.68
C VAL A 311 -7.02 -0.19 -12.97
N ILE A 312 -6.05 -0.63 -12.16
CA ILE A 312 -5.19 0.27 -11.38
C ILE A 312 -4.09 0.91 -12.24
N GLN A 313 -3.49 0.14 -13.16
CA GLN A 313 -2.36 0.58 -13.99
C GLN A 313 -2.77 1.00 -15.40
N GLY A 314 -3.92 0.55 -15.89
CA GLY A 314 -4.57 1.03 -17.11
C GLY A 314 -5.17 2.41 -16.87
N GLY A 315 -4.33 3.35 -16.45
CA GLY A 315 -4.61 4.75 -16.64
C GLY A 315 -4.92 4.93 -18.12
N LEU A 316 -6.12 5.45 -18.39
CA LEU A 316 -6.50 5.97 -19.70
C LEU A 316 -5.29 6.71 -20.28
N PRO A 317 -4.95 6.54 -21.57
CA PRO A 317 -4.00 7.44 -22.22
C PRO A 317 -4.46 8.85 -21.85
N SER A 318 -3.59 9.59 -21.15
CA SER A 318 -3.88 10.93 -20.64
C SER A 318 -4.65 11.65 -21.75
N PRO A 319 -5.93 12.01 -21.57
CA PRO A 319 -6.67 12.59 -22.67
C PRO A 319 -5.88 13.82 -23.11
N CYS A 320 -5.43 13.79 -24.37
CA CYS A 320 -5.01 14.96 -25.11
C CYS A 320 -6.22 15.90 -25.28
N SER A 321 -6.74 16.41 -24.18
CA SER A 321 -7.71 17.50 -24.15
C SER A 321 -7.75 18.08 -22.74
N MET A 322 -6.98 19.13 -22.52
CA MET A 322 -7.52 20.44 -22.20
C MET A 322 -6.37 21.41 -21.96
N GLY A 323 -6.29 22.43 -22.82
CA GLY A 323 -5.52 23.64 -22.57
C GLY A 323 -4.24 23.73 -23.38
N LYS A 324 -4.24 24.68 -24.32
CA LYS A 324 -3.08 25.25 -24.99
C LYS A 324 -2.13 25.88 -23.95
N ASP A 325 -1.34 25.10 -23.23
CA ASP A 325 -0.27 25.69 -22.43
C ASP A 325 0.99 24.86 -22.60
N ASN A 326 2.07 25.56 -22.97
CA ASN A 326 3.38 24.99 -23.24
C ASN A 326 3.78 24.02 -22.12
N PRO A 327 4.19 22.78 -22.43
CA PRO A 327 4.69 21.82 -21.43
C PRO A 327 6.03 22.23 -20.79
N PHE A 328 6.53 23.43 -21.10
CA PHE A 328 7.83 23.97 -20.68
C PHE A 328 7.72 25.26 -19.84
N ALA A 329 6.52 25.71 -19.46
CA ALA A 329 6.36 26.90 -18.62
C ALA A 329 6.27 26.53 -17.13
N GLY A 330 7.41 26.58 -16.43
CA GLY A 330 7.56 26.37 -14.99
C GLY A 330 8.53 25.23 -14.73
N THR A 331 9.77 25.44 -14.29
CA THR A 331 10.25 26.32 -13.20
C THR A 331 11.70 26.76 -13.48
N GLN A 332 11.94 28.07 -13.43
CA GLN A 332 13.07 28.61 -12.65
C GLN A 332 12.64 28.67 -11.18
#